data_AF-A0A243RU62-F1
#
_entry.id   AF-A0A243RU62-F1
#
_cell.length_a   1.000
_cell.length_b   1.000
_cell.length_c   1.000
_cell.angle_alpha   90.00
_cell.angle_beta   90.00
_cell.angle_gamma   90.00
#
_symmetry.space_group_name_H-M   'P 1'
#
loop_
_entity.id
_entity.type
_entity.pdbx_description
1 polymer ?
#
loop_
_entity_poly.entity_id
_entity_poly.type
_entity_poly.pdbx_seq_one_letter_code
_entity_poly.pdbx_strand_id
1 'polypeptide(L)'
;LAGVFAPGALGGLIAWWPGFGPLRDGQLYLAPFVLLQAVGLASVVARWHSRAVVAVAAAVPVLVLPTFALGAFGRLSAVDYPDEWRRVQAIVNADPAPGALLSLPWGAHRAFAWNGRRVVLDPATKMFRRRVLWNDALLVGLPGGGRLRVASEDPAVAAAEAALRAGPGGRATALAGLGVRYVLAPAGDNTFQDAVTVFQGREIRLLRLDPPL
;
A
#
# COMPACT_ATOMS: atom_id res chain seq x y z
N LEU A 1 -3.73 2.76 -22.72
CA LEU A 1 -3.13 3.08 -24.05
C LEU A 1 -3.54 4.48 -24.55
N ALA A 2 -4.82 4.88 -24.44
CA ALA A 2 -5.28 6.19 -24.91
C ALA A 2 -4.50 7.39 -24.35
N GLY A 3 -4.13 7.38 -23.07
CA GLY A 3 -3.34 8.47 -22.45
C GLY A 3 -1.90 8.62 -22.95
N VAL A 4 -1.32 7.57 -23.55
CA VAL A 4 0.04 7.61 -24.12
C VAL A 4 0.01 8.17 -25.55
N PHE A 5 -1.03 7.84 -26.33
CA PHE A 5 -1.14 8.24 -27.73
C PHE A 5 -1.91 9.55 -27.94
N ALA A 6 -2.81 9.93 -27.02
CA ALA A 6 -3.61 11.14 -27.11
C ALA A 6 -3.88 11.75 -25.71
N PRO A 7 -2.82 12.18 -24.98
CA PRO A 7 -2.96 12.69 -23.61
C PRO A 7 -3.93 13.87 -23.49
N GLY A 8 -3.97 14.76 -24.49
CA GLY A 8 -4.89 15.92 -24.49
C GLY A 8 -6.36 15.54 -24.61
N ALA A 9 -6.69 14.55 -25.45
CA ALA A 9 -8.07 14.09 -25.63
C ALA A 9 -8.59 13.39 -24.37
N LEU A 10 -7.78 12.53 -23.77
CA LEU A 10 -8.12 11.88 -22.51
C LEU A 10 -8.25 12.92 -21.38
N GLY A 11 -7.35 13.90 -21.31
CA GLY A 11 -7.44 15.01 -20.36
C GLY A 11 -8.76 15.78 -20.49
N GLY A 12 -9.18 16.08 -21.73
CA GLY A 12 -10.46 16.74 -22.00
C GLY A 12 -11.67 15.93 -21.55
N LEU A 13 -11.69 14.62 -21.80
CA LEU A 13 -12.76 13.73 -21.32
C LEU A 13 -12.83 13.69 -19.79
N ILE A 14 -11.68 13.56 -19.12
CA ILE A 14 -11.62 13.55 -17.65
C ILE A 14 -12.09 14.89 -17.07
N ALA A 15 -11.73 16.02 -17.70
CA ALA A 15 -12.19 17.34 -17.29
C ALA A 15 -13.70 17.51 -17.48
N TRP A 16 -14.27 16.93 -18.54
CA TRP A 16 -15.72 16.94 -18.76
C TRP A 16 -16.48 16.07 -17.76
N TRP A 17 -15.99 14.86 -17.49
CA TRP A 17 -16.54 13.98 -16.46
C TRP A 17 -15.44 13.14 -15.78
N PRO A 18 -15.27 13.26 -14.44
CA PRO A 18 -14.26 12.50 -13.71
C PRO A 18 -14.37 10.97 -13.86
N GLY A 19 -15.55 10.46 -14.26
CA GLY A 19 -15.78 9.04 -14.55
C GLY A 19 -14.92 8.46 -15.68
N PHE A 20 -14.31 9.29 -16.52
CA PHE A 20 -13.31 8.85 -17.51
C PHE A 20 -11.91 8.65 -16.92
N GLY A 21 -11.70 9.01 -15.65
CA GLY A 21 -10.44 8.84 -14.93
C GLY A 21 -9.83 7.45 -15.04
N PRO A 22 -10.59 6.35 -14.86
CA PRO A 22 -10.08 4.99 -15.00
C PRO A 22 -9.45 4.69 -16.36
N LEU A 23 -9.89 5.33 -17.45
CA LEU A 23 -9.31 5.10 -18.80
C LEU A 23 -7.82 5.51 -18.90
N ARG A 24 -7.33 6.32 -17.95
CA ARG A 24 -5.91 6.65 -17.83
C ARG A 24 -5.08 5.46 -17.35
N ASP A 25 -5.71 4.50 -16.65
CA ASP A 25 -5.05 3.33 -16.12
C ASP A 25 -4.93 2.25 -17.19
N GLY A 26 -3.70 2.05 -17.68
CA GLY A 26 -3.38 1.02 -18.65
C GLY A 26 -3.68 -0.39 -18.17
N GLN A 27 -3.65 -0.63 -16.84
CA GLN A 27 -3.81 -1.96 -16.28
C GLN A 27 -5.24 -2.50 -16.46
N LEU A 28 -6.24 -1.62 -16.52
CA LEU A 28 -7.64 -2.02 -16.75
C LEU A 28 -7.84 -2.72 -18.10
N TYR A 29 -6.97 -2.42 -19.08
CA TYR A 29 -7.04 -3.03 -20.40
C TYR A 29 -6.26 -4.34 -20.50
N LEU A 30 -5.45 -4.70 -19.50
CA LEU A 30 -4.63 -5.92 -19.55
C LEU A 30 -5.47 -7.18 -19.60
N ALA A 31 -6.46 -7.32 -18.72
CA ALA A 31 -7.30 -8.52 -18.66
C ALA A 31 -8.03 -8.82 -20.00
N PRO A 32 -8.79 -7.87 -20.59
CA PRO A 32 -9.45 -8.13 -21.88
C PRO A 32 -8.46 -8.34 -23.02
N PHE A 33 -7.32 -7.64 -23.02
CA PHE A 33 -6.28 -7.83 -24.03
C PHE A 33 -5.63 -9.22 -23.95
N VAL A 34 -5.31 -9.69 -22.74
CA VAL A 34 -4.79 -11.04 -22.50
C VAL A 34 -5.80 -12.10 -22.95
N LEU A 35 -7.08 -11.91 -22.66
CA LEU A 35 -8.13 -12.82 -23.11
C LEU A 35 -8.19 -12.89 -24.65
N LEU A 36 -8.18 -11.73 -25.31
CA LEU A 36 -8.17 -11.66 -26.79
C LEU A 36 -6.96 -12.38 -27.38
N GLN A 37 -5.76 -12.17 -26.81
CA GLN A 37 -4.55 -12.88 -27.25
C GLN A 37 -4.65 -14.39 -27.02
N ALA A 38 -5.14 -14.82 -25.85
CA ALA A 38 -5.27 -16.24 -25.51
C ALA A 38 -6.22 -16.96 -26.48
N VAL A 39 -7.37 -16.35 -26.79
CA VAL A 39 -8.34 -16.88 -27.76
C VAL A 39 -7.75 -16.92 -29.16
N GLY A 40 -7.06 -15.86 -29.60
CA GLY A 40 -6.38 -15.84 -30.90
C GLY A 40 -5.32 -16.94 -31.02
N LEU A 41 -4.48 -17.10 -30.00
CA LEU A 41 -3.43 -18.13 -29.95
C LEU A 41 -4.04 -19.54 -29.98
N ALA A 42 -5.08 -19.78 -29.17
CA ALA A 42 -5.79 -21.06 -29.15
C ALA A 42 -6.40 -21.37 -30.52
N SER A 43 -6.95 -20.37 -31.20
CA SER A 43 -7.54 -20.52 -32.54
C SER A 43 -6.49 -20.90 -33.60
N VAL A 44 -5.31 -20.28 -33.55
CA VAL A 44 -4.17 -20.63 -34.43
C VAL A 44 -3.67 -22.05 -34.17
N VAL A 45 -3.49 -22.42 -32.90
CA VAL A 45 -3.06 -23.77 -32.51
C VAL A 45 -4.07 -24.83 -32.95
N ALA A 46 -5.37 -24.60 -32.72
CA ALA A 46 -6.44 -25.51 -33.10
C ALA A 46 -6.53 -25.70 -34.62
N ARG A 47 -6.19 -24.67 -35.42
CA ARG A 47 -6.23 -24.75 -36.89
C ARG A 47 -5.13 -25.63 -37.48
N TRP A 48 -3.94 -25.66 -36.87
CA TRP A 48 -2.74 -26.27 -37.46
C TRP A 48 -2.37 -27.64 -36.87
N HIS A 49 -2.94 -28.04 -35.72
CA HIS A 49 -2.74 -29.37 -35.10
C HIS A 49 -1.26 -29.83 -35.01
N SER A 50 -0.32 -28.89 -34.89
CA SER A 50 1.12 -29.17 -34.91
C SER A 50 1.78 -28.84 -33.58
N ARG A 51 2.56 -29.79 -33.06
CA ARG A 51 3.35 -29.60 -31.83
C ARG A 51 4.37 -28.47 -31.95
N ALA A 52 4.90 -28.23 -33.16
CA ALA A 52 5.82 -27.14 -33.42
C ALA A 52 5.14 -25.78 -33.22
N VAL A 53 3.87 -25.66 -33.65
CA VAL A 53 3.08 -24.42 -33.54
C VAL A 53 2.75 -24.13 -32.08
N VAL A 54 2.40 -25.16 -31.32
CA VAL A 54 2.23 -25.06 -29.87
C VAL A 54 3.52 -24.59 -29.18
N ALA A 55 4.66 -25.18 -29.55
CA ALA A 55 5.95 -24.81 -28.97
C ALA A 55 6.33 -23.36 -29.27
N VAL A 56 6.15 -22.90 -30.52
CA VAL A 56 6.38 -21.50 -30.91
C VAL A 56 5.43 -20.56 -30.17
N ALA A 57 4.13 -20.89 -30.14
CA ALA A 57 3.10 -20.12 -29.44
C ALA A 57 3.43 -19.94 -27.94
N ALA A 58 3.94 -20.98 -27.28
CA ALA A 58 4.38 -20.92 -25.89
C ALA A 58 5.69 -20.16 -25.70
N ALA A 59 6.60 -20.21 -26.67
CA ALA A 59 7.91 -19.55 -26.59
C ALA A 59 7.85 -18.04 -26.87
N VAL A 60 6.93 -17.58 -27.72
CA VAL A 60 6.83 -16.18 -28.15
C VAL A 60 6.76 -15.18 -26.97
N PRO A 61 5.92 -15.36 -25.94
CA PRO A 61 5.87 -14.43 -24.81
C PRO A 61 7.23 -14.30 -24.08
N VAL A 62 7.96 -15.41 -23.93
CA VAL A 62 9.29 -15.42 -23.30
C VAL A 62 10.32 -14.70 -24.17
N LEU A 63 10.27 -14.93 -25.49
CA LEU A 63 11.21 -14.34 -26.45
C LEU A 63 10.99 -12.84 -26.68
N VAL A 64 9.73 -12.39 -26.67
CA VAL A 64 9.37 -10.97 -26.90
C VAL A 64 9.45 -10.15 -25.61
N LEU A 65 9.29 -10.78 -24.44
CA LEU A 65 9.40 -10.13 -23.13
C LEU A 65 10.51 -10.75 -22.27
N PRO A 66 11.77 -10.83 -22.78
CA PRO A 66 12.86 -11.52 -22.09
C PRO A 66 13.16 -10.85 -20.75
N THR A 67 13.04 -9.53 -20.69
CA THR A 67 13.19 -8.76 -19.46
C THR A 67 12.18 -9.21 -18.41
N PHE A 68 10.90 -9.37 -18.75
CA PHE A 68 9.91 -9.85 -17.77
C PHE A 68 10.11 -11.31 -17.40
N ALA A 69 10.40 -12.18 -18.38
CA ALA A 69 10.64 -13.61 -18.15
C ALA A 69 11.84 -13.86 -17.21
N LEU A 70 12.83 -12.96 -17.25
CA LEU A 70 14.03 -13.03 -16.41
C LEU A 70 13.95 -12.10 -15.17
N GLY A 71 12.75 -11.73 -14.72
CA GLY A 71 12.57 -10.93 -13.50
C GLY A 71 13.21 -9.54 -13.59
N ALA A 72 13.12 -8.91 -14.75
CA ALA A 72 13.85 -7.71 -15.15
C ALA A 72 15.37 -7.82 -14.99
N PHE A 73 15.93 -9.00 -15.30
CA PHE A 73 17.33 -9.35 -15.08
C PHE A 73 17.74 -9.22 -13.60
N GLY A 74 16.90 -9.72 -12.70
CA GLY A 74 17.12 -9.65 -11.25
C GLY A 74 16.76 -8.30 -10.61
N ARG A 75 16.21 -7.33 -11.37
CA ARG A 75 15.72 -6.06 -10.80
C ARG A 75 14.42 -6.21 -10.01
N LEU A 76 13.65 -7.26 -10.26
CA LEU A 76 12.48 -7.63 -9.46
C LEU A 76 12.90 -8.71 -8.47
N SER A 77 13.13 -8.31 -7.22
CA SER A 77 13.40 -9.22 -6.11
C SER A 77 12.36 -9.03 -5.02
N ALA A 78 11.96 -10.13 -4.37
CA ALA A 78 11.27 -10.01 -3.09
C ALA A 78 12.18 -9.30 -2.10
N VAL A 79 11.60 -8.46 -1.24
CA VAL A 79 12.34 -7.75 -0.21
C VAL A 79 12.06 -8.41 1.12
N ASP A 80 13.12 -8.83 1.80
CA ASP A 80 13.02 -9.40 3.14
C ASP A 80 12.83 -8.29 4.18
N TYR A 81 11.69 -8.33 4.86
CA TYR A 81 11.46 -7.48 6.02
C TYR A 81 12.25 -8.00 7.21
N PRO A 82 12.78 -7.10 8.07
CA PRO A 82 13.37 -7.49 9.34
C PRO A 82 12.45 -8.38 10.18
N ASP A 83 12.99 -9.39 10.87
CA ASP A 83 12.19 -10.37 11.64
C ASP A 83 11.28 -9.73 12.69
N GLU A 84 11.65 -8.56 13.22
CA GLU A 84 10.83 -7.78 14.15
C GLU A 84 9.41 -7.51 13.61
N TRP A 85 9.28 -7.28 12.29
CA TRP A 85 7.97 -7.08 11.66
C TRP A 85 7.09 -8.33 11.72
N ARG A 86 7.65 -9.52 11.44
CA ARG A 86 6.91 -10.79 11.56
C ARG A 86 6.54 -11.09 13.01
N ARG A 87 7.43 -10.78 13.97
CA ARG A 87 7.14 -10.95 15.42
C ARG A 87 6.01 -10.04 15.87
N VAL A 88 6.06 -8.77 15.52
CA VAL A 88 5.00 -7.80 15.85
C VAL A 88 3.68 -8.18 15.19
N GLN A 89 3.71 -8.63 13.93
CA GLN A 89 2.54 -9.18 13.23
C GLN A 89 1.94 -10.35 14.00
N ALA A 90 2.74 -11.30 14.45
CA ALA A 90 2.27 -12.44 15.22
C ALA A 90 1.61 -12.00 16.55
N ILE A 91 2.23 -11.08 17.29
CA ILE A 91 1.70 -10.55 18.55
C ILE A 91 0.34 -9.87 18.32
N VAL A 92 0.26 -8.95 17.37
CA VAL A 92 -0.97 -8.16 17.10
C VAL A 92 -2.09 -9.03 16.54
N ASN A 93 -1.77 -9.99 15.68
CA ASN A 93 -2.77 -10.85 15.05
C ASN A 93 -3.22 -12.01 15.95
N ALA A 94 -2.43 -12.40 16.95
CA ALA A 94 -2.83 -13.41 17.93
C ALA A 94 -3.76 -12.85 19.01
N ASP A 95 -3.81 -11.53 19.18
CA ASP A 95 -4.64 -10.91 20.19
C ASP A 95 -6.14 -10.86 19.78
N PRO A 96 -7.02 -11.59 20.49
CA PRO A 96 -8.43 -11.70 20.14
C PRO A 96 -9.25 -10.45 20.54
N ALA A 97 -8.73 -9.58 21.41
CA ALA A 97 -9.47 -8.41 21.87
C ALA A 97 -9.67 -7.41 20.73
N PRO A 98 -10.82 -6.72 20.63
CA PRO A 98 -11.08 -5.77 19.55
C PRO A 98 -10.15 -4.55 19.58
N GLY A 99 -10.26 -3.70 18.56
CA GLY A 99 -9.56 -2.42 18.46
C GLY A 99 -8.63 -2.32 17.26
N ALA A 100 -8.18 -1.12 16.93
CA ALA A 100 -7.29 -0.87 15.80
C ALA A 100 -5.81 -0.81 16.19
N LEU A 101 -4.94 -0.98 15.21
CA LEU A 101 -3.52 -0.67 15.30
C LEU A 101 -3.27 0.72 14.68
N LEU A 102 -2.70 1.65 15.43
CA LEU A 102 -2.26 2.95 14.91
C LEU A 102 -0.82 2.82 14.41
N SER A 103 -0.54 3.24 13.18
CA SER A 103 0.83 3.28 12.64
C SER A 103 1.44 4.68 12.74
N LEU A 104 2.67 4.75 13.27
CA LEU A 104 3.46 5.96 13.41
C LEU A 104 4.86 5.81 12.81
N PRO A 105 5.46 6.90 12.29
CA PRO A 105 4.97 8.29 12.28
C PRO A 105 3.75 8.52 11.40
N TRP A 106 2.99 9.60 11.65
CA TRP A 106 1.70 9.89 10.99
C TRP A 106 1.85 10.28 9.51
N GLY A 107 2.13 9.31 8.65
CA GLY A 107 2.35 9.51 7.22
C GLY A 107 1.98 8.30 6.39
N ALA A 108 1.67 8.53 5.11
CA ALA A 108 1.32 7.49 4.17
C ALA A 108 2.49 6.58 3.79
N HIS A 109 3.68 7.17 3.75
CA HIS A 109 4.88 6.52 3.25
C HIS A 109 5.99 6.59 4.29
N ARG A 110 6.86 5.60 4.23
CA ARG A 110 7.95 5.38 5.17
C ARG A 110 9.26 5.20 4.40
N ALA A 111 10.35 5.68 4.98
CA ALA A 111 11.70 5.43 4.51
C ALA A 111 12.50 4.81 5.66
N PHE A 112 12.71 3.50 5.60
CA PHE A 112 13.38 2.75 6.67
C PHE A 112 14.89 2.66 6.44
N ALA A 113 15.67 2.39 7.49
CA ALA A 113 17.11 2.24 7.31
C ALA A 113 17.44 0.93 6.56
N TRP A 114 16.76 -0.17 6.91
CA TRP A 114 16.98 -1.48 6.30
C TRP A 114 16.72 -1.54 4.79
N ASN A 115 15.87 -0.66 4.23
CA ASN A 115 15.58 -0.63 2.79
C ASN A 115 16.42 0.40 2.02
N GLY A 116 17.48 0.95 2.64
CA GLY A 116 18.28 2.02 2.07
C GLY A 116 17.53 3.34 1.95
N ARG A 117 16.58 3.61 2.85
CA ARG A 117 15.73 4.81 2.89
C ARG A 117 14.89 5.02 1.63
N ARG A 118 14.55 3.94 0.93
CA ARG A 118 13.60 4.01 -0.19
C ARG A 118 12.21 4.26 0.35
N VAL A 119 11.49 5.19 -0.27
CA VAL A 119 10.11 5.51 0.09
C VAL A 119 9.22 4.35 -0.31
N VAL A 120 8.51 3.78 0.66
CA VAL A 120 7.53 2.72 0.48
C VAL A 120 6.23 3.12 1.16
N LEU A 121 5.10 2.58 0.71
CA LEU A 121 3.86 2.64 1.48
C LEU A 121 4.11 2.04 2.87
N ASP A 122 3.49 2.58 3.92
CA ASP A 122 3.65 2.03 5.27
C ASP A 122 3.29 0.52 5.26
N PRO A 123 4.25 -0.38 5.58
CA PRO A 123 4.05 -1.82 5.54
C PRO A 123 2.91 -2.29 6.45
N ALA A 124 2.61 -1.54 7.51
CA ALA A 124 1.54 -1.89 8.44
C ALA A 124 0.19 -2.01 7.71
N THR A 125 -0.05 -1.18 6.70
CA THR A 125 -1.33 -1.15 5.95
C THR A 125 -1.67 -2.47 5.24
N LYS A 126 -0.66 -3.31 4.96
CA LYS A 126 -0.83 -4.59 4.24
C LYS A 126 -0.46 -5.81 5.06
N MET A 127 0.20 -5.64 6.19
CA MET A 127 0.78 -6.77 6.93
C MET A 127 -0.09 -7.25 8.10
N PHE A 128 -0.95 -6.41 8.66
CA PHE A 128 -1.77 -6.80 9.82
C PHE A 128 -3.18 -7.23 9.40
N ARG A 129 -3.75 -8.21 10.11
CA ARG A 129 -5.15 -8.63 9.89
C ARG A 129 -6.14 -7.65 10.54
N ARG A 130 -5.73 -7.07 11.66
CA ARG A 130 -6.45 -6.00 12.37
C ARG A 130 -6.47 -4.73 11.53
N ARG A 131 -7.55 -3.95 11.64
CA ARG A 131 -7.65 -2.61 11.04
C ARG A 131 -6.47 -1.74 11.47
N VAL A 132 -5.80 -1.14 10.49
CA VAL A 132 -4.69 -0.20 10.73
C VAL A 132 -5.18 1.22 10.48
N LEU A 133 -5.05 2.09 11.48
CA LEU A 133 -5.23 3.54 11.33
C LEU A 133 -3.87 4.16 10.99
N TRP A 134 -3.81 4.85 9.88
CA TRP A 134 -2.62 5.48 9.33
C TRP A 134 -3.03 6.76 8.60
N ASN A 135 -2.08 7.62 8.27
CA ASN A 135 -2.38 8.85 7.55
C ASN A 135 -2.52 8.58 6.05
N ASP A 136 -3.74 8.47 5.58
CA ASP A 136 -4.12 8.32 4.17
C ASP A 136 -4.46 9.66 3.49
N ALA A 137 -4.27 10.79 4.18
CA ALA A 137 -4.51 12.12 3.61
C ALA A 137 -3.58 12.36 2.40
N LEU A 138 -4.18 12.84 1.31
CA LEU A 138 -3.46 13.09 0.07
C LEU A 138 -3.00 14.54 -0.02
N LEU A 139 -1.72 14.75 -0.34
CA LEU A 139 -1.18 16.06 -0.70
C LEU A 139 -1.09 16.15 -2.22
N VAL A 140 -1.91 17.01 -2.82
CA VAL A 140 -1.96 17.25 -4.27
C VAL A 140 -1.26 18.56 -4.58
N GLY A 141 -0.26 18.52 -5.47
CA GLY A 141 0.35 19.73 -6.00
C GLY A 141 -0.62 20.44 -6.95
N LEU A 142 -0.82 21.74 -6.75
CA LEU A 142 -1.66 22.57 -7.61
C LEU A 142 -0.81 23.33 -8.64
N PRO A 143 -1.37 23.65 -9.82
CA PRO A 143 -0.77 24.61 -10.74
C PRO A 143 -0.44 25.92 -10.00
N GLY A 144 0.76 26.46 -10.17
CA GLY A 144 1.22 27.64 -9.44
C GLY A 144 1.94 27.37 -8.10
N GLY A 145 2.24 26.11 -7.77
CA GLY A 145 3.11 25.75 -6.64
C GLY A 145 2.39 25.60 -5.30
N GLY A 146 1.08 25.80 -5.25
CA GLY A 146 0.25 25.50 -4.08
C GLY A 146 0.14 24.00 -3.81
N ARG A 147 -0.34 23.64 -2.61
CA ARG A 147 -0.66 22.24 -2.25
C ARG A 147 -2.05 22.19 -1.67
N LEU A 148 -2.87 21.28 -2.18
CA LEU A 148 -4.17 20.94 -1.60
C LEU A 148 -3.99 19.70 -0.74
N ARG A 149 -4.38 19.80 0.54
CA ARG A 149 -4.52 18.63 1.39
C ARG A 149 -5.95 18.12 1.31
N VAL A 150 -6.12 16.91 0.80
CA VAL A 150 -7.38 16.16 0.87
C VAL A 150 -7.33 15.35 2.15
N ALA A 151 -8.30 15.57 3.04
CA ALA A 151 -8.39 14.85 4.30
C ALA A 151 -8.72 13.36 4.09
N SER A 152 -8.46 12.56 5.12
CA SER A 152 -8.95 11.18 5.19
C SER A 152 -10.47 11.13 4.99
N GLU A 153 -10.93 10.14 4.22
CA GLU A 153 -12.35 9.83 4.09
C GLU A 153 -12.86 8.97 5.27
N ASP A 154 -11.94 8.32 5.99
CA ASP A 154 -12.24 7.49 7.15
C ASP A 154 -12.41 8.36 8.43
N PRO A 155 -13.60 8.38 9.05
CA PRO A 155 -13.85 9.15 10.27
C PRO A 155 -12.96 8.74 11.45
N ALA A 156 -12.59 7.46 11.55
CA ALA A 156 -11.74 6.97 12.63
C ALA A 156 -10.29 7.49 12.49
N VAL A 157 -9.81 7.59 11.26
CA VAL A 157 -8.49 8.18 10.96
C VAL A 157 -8.53 9.69 11.22
N ALA A 158 -9.61 10.39 10.85
CA ALA A 158 -9.76 11.81 11.13
C ALA A 158 -9.78 12.10 12.65
N ALA A 159 -10.49 11.27 13.42
CA ALA A 159 -10.51 11.36 14.89
C ALA A 159 -9.15 11.05 15.51
N ALA A 160 -8.45 10.02 15.01
CA ALA A 160 -7.10 9.69 15.46
C ALA A 160 -6.11 10.83 15.14
N GLU A 161 -6.22 11.47 13.97
CA GLU A 161 -5.42 12.65 13.63
C GLU A 161 -5.69 13.82 14.58
N ALA A 162 -6.95 14.07 14.95
CA ALA A 162 -7.29 15.09 15.93
C ALA A 162 -6.67 14.79 17.30
N ALA A 163 -6.76 13.54 17.77
CA ALA A 163 -6.16 13.10 19.03
C ALA A 163 -4.62 13.22 19.03
N LEU A 164 -3.97 12.91 17.91
CA LEU A 164 -2.52 13.08 17.77
C LEU A 164 -2.10 14.57 17.85
N ARG A 165 -2.92 15.48 17.30
CA ARG A 165 -2.68 16.93 17.32
C ARG A 165 -2.97 17.61 18.66
N ALA A 166 -3.82 17.04 19.51
CA ALA A 166 -4.27 17.66 20.77
C ALA A 166 -3.18 17.82 21.86
N GLY A 167 -1.92 17.50 21.56
CA GLY A 167 -0.79 17.59 22.49
C GLY A 167 -0.49 16.27 23.20
N PRO A 168 0.62 16.20 23.97
CA PRO A 168 1.10 14.95 24.54
C PRO A 168 0.30 14.42 25.74
N GLY A 169 -0.32 15.29 26.53
CA GLY A 169 -1.13 14.87 27.68
C GLY A 169 -2.43 14.19 27.25
N GLY A 170 -2.73 13.02 27.82
CA GLY A 170 -3.99 12.31 27.58
C GLY A 170 -4.15 11.68 26.19
N ARG A 171 -3.12 11.73 25.33
CA ARG A 171 -3.15 11.18 23.96
C ARG A 171 -3.41 9.67 23.96
N ALA A 172 -2.76 8.93 24.85
CA ALA A 172 -2.95 7.48 24.99
C ALA A 172 -4.41 7.17 25.33
N THR A 173 -4.98 7.86 26.31
CA THR A 173 -6.38 7.72 26.74
C THR A 173 -7.35 8.10 25.63
N ALA A 174 -7.10 9.20 24.90
CA ALA A 174 -7.93 9.63 23.80
C ALA A 174 -7.96 8.60 22.66
N LEU A 175 -6.79 8.08 22.27
CA LEU A 175 -6.70 7.04 21.23
C LEU A 175 -7.32 5.71 21.70
N ALA A 176 -7.12 5.33 22.97
CA ALA A 176 -7.78 4.17 23.56
C ALA A 176 -9.30 4.30 23.52
N GLY A 177 -9.84 5.50 23.82
CA GLY A 177 -11.27 5.81 23.70
C GLY A 177 -11.80 5.75 22.27
N LEU A 178 -10.94 5.97 21.26
CA LEU A 178 -11.26 5.75 19.84
C LEU A 178 -11.17 4.28 19.41
N GLY A 179 -10.94 3.36 20.35
CA GLY A 179 -10.78 1.94 20.07
C GLY A 179 -9.40 1.59 19.50
N VAL A 180 -8.39 2.44 19.64
CA VAL A 180 -7.00 2.09 19.33
C VAL A 180 -6.46 1.23 20.47
N ARG A 181 -6.02 0.02 20.15
CA ARG A 181 -5.46 -0.90 21.14
C ARG A 181 -3.94 -0.99 21.08
N TYR A 182 -3.39 -0.82 19.88
CA TYR A 182 -1.96 -0.89 19.67
C TYR A 182 -1.47 0.36 18.95
N VAL A 183 -0.24 0.77 19.26
CA VAL A 183 0.49 1.78 18.51
C VAL A 183 1.81 1.17 18.04
N LEU A 184 2.01 1.14 16.73
CA LEU A 184 3.29 0.80 16.11
C LEU A 184 4.07 2.09 15.91
N ALA A 185 5.16 2.27 16.65
CA ALA A 185 5.97 3.48 16.62
C ALA A 185 7.44 3.15 16.28
N PRO A 186 8.26 4.13 15.88
CA PRO A 186 9.70 3.95 15.81
C PRO A 186 10.31 3.58 17.17
N ALA A 187 11.41 2.83 17.18
CA ALA A 187 12.05 2.34 18.41
C ALA A 187 12.47 3.46 19.39
N GLY A 188 12.77 4.66 18.89
CA GLY A 188 13.15 5.83 19.70
C GLY A 188 12.00 6.80 19.99
N ASP A 189 10.76 6.45 19.66
CA ASP A 189 9.62 7.34 19.85
C ASP A 189 9.12 7.30 21.31
N ASN A 190 9.07 8.49 21.92
CA ASN A 190 8.60 8.72 23.29
C ASN A 190 7.27 9.48 23.34
N THR A 191 6.51 9.50 22.23
CA THR A 191 5.21 10.17 22.09
C THR A 191 4.15 9.63 23.07
N PHE A 192 4.32 8.40 23.58
CA PHE A 192 3.40 7.70 24.48
C PHE A 192 4.14 7.20 25.72
N GLN A 193 4.16 8.02 26.78
CA GLN A 193 4.84 7.68 28.05
C GLN A 193 4.01 6.73 28.91
N ASP A 194 2.69 6.86 28.87
CA ASP A 194 1.75 6.09 29.70
C ASP A 194 1.36 4.73 29.08
N ALA A 195 1.92 4.37 27.93
CA ALA A 195 1.57 3.15 27.20
C ALA A 195 2.49 1.97 27.56
N VAL A 196 1.91 0.77 27.65
CA VAL A 196 2.65 -0.46 27.96
C VAL A 196 3.43 -0.91 26.73
N THR A 197 4.75 -1.09 26.85
CA THR A 197 5.56 -1.61 25.74
C THR A 197 5.43 -3.13 25.68
N VAL A 198 4.92 -3.65 24.57
CA VAL A 198 4.74 -5.09 24.34
C VAL A 198 5.91 -5.67 23.54
N PHE A 199 6.50 -4.86 22.66
CA PHE A 199 7.68 -5.25 21.89
C PHE A 199 8.58 -4.04 21.66
N GLN A 200 9.88 -4.26 21.78
CA GLN A 200 10.90 -3.26 21.45
C GLN A 200 11.95 -3.91 20.56
N GLY A 201 11.97 -3.48 19.31
CA GLY A 201 12.95 -3.88 18.30
C GLY A 201 13.99 -2.80 18.06
N ARG A 202 14.73 -2.96 16.96
CA ARG A 202 15.76 -2.02 16.55
C ARG A 202 15.17 -0.81 15.84
N GLU A 203 14.16 -1.02 14.99
CA GLU A 203 13.53 0.10 14.24
C GLU A 203 12.09 0.36 14.65
N ILE A 204 11.39 -0.65 15.17
CA ILE A 204 9.99 -0.55 15.58
C ILE A 204 9.79 -0.91 17.05
N ARG A 205 8.78 -0.29 17.65
CA ARG A 205 8.27 -0.53 18.99
C ARG A 205 6.75 -0.71 18.90
N LEU A 206 6.24 -1.71 19.59
CA LEU A 206 4.81 -1.95 19.73
C LEU A 206 4.38 -1.56 21.15
N LEU A 207 3.44 -0.64 21.23
CA LEU A 207 2.82 -0.20 22.46
C LEU A 207 1.39 -0.73 22.50
N ARG A 208 0.92 -1.11 23.68
CA ARG A 208 -0.49 -1.39 23.97
C ARG A 208 -1.07 -0.22 24.75
N LEU A 209 -2.23 0.23 24.30
CA LEU A 209 -3.07 1.18 25.01
C LEU A 209 -4.13 0.37 25.73
N ASP A 210 -4.19 0.51 27.06
CA ASP A 210 -5.26 -0.08 27.84
C ASP A 210 -6.48 0.86 27.80
N PRO A 211 -7.71 0.33 27.76
CA PRO A 211 -8.91 1.16 27.72
C PRO A 211 -8.99 2.05 28.99
N PRO A 212 -9.52 3.28 28.89
CA PRO A 212 -9.80 4.08 30.07
C PRO A 212 -10.75 3.30 30.99
N LEU A 213 -10.43 3.29 32.30
CA LEU A 213 -11.30 2.78 33.36
C LEU A 213 -12.60 3.59 33.45
#